data_AF-A0A2M6GLH1-F1
#
_entry.id   AF-A0A2M6GLH1-F1
#
_cell.length_a   1.000
_cell.length_b   1.000
_cell.length_c   1.000
_cell.angle_alpha   90.00
_cell.angle_beta   90.00
_cell.angle_gamma   90.00
#
_symmetry.space_group_name_H-M   'P 1'
#
loop_
_entity.id
_entity.type
_entity.pdbx_description
1 polymer ?
#
loop_
_entity_poly.entity_id
_entity_poly.type
_entity_poly.pdbx_seq_one_letter_code
_entity_poly.pdbx_strand_id
1 'polypeptide(L)'
;MKVTRRNFLWQAATLATGAMLLPEVLQAKTTKDVGLQLYTVREPLEKDLKGTLQKIADIGYKNMESAAGSKGHYYGMKPAEFKKMLGDMGMKLRSSHVMVGA
;
A
#
# COMPACT_ATOMS: atom_id res chain seq x y z
N MET A 1 -18.64 -40.89 -8.15
CA MET A 1 -18.66 -40.59 -9.59
C MET A 1 -17.50 -41.35 -10.25
N LYS A 2 -17.74 -42.24 -11.23
CA LYS A 2 -16.64 -42.97 -11.92
C LYS A 2 -15.98 -42.05 -12.95
N VAL A 3 -14.66 -41.88 -12.86
CA VAL A 3 -13.88 -41.18 -13.88
C VAL A 3 -13.82 -42.06 -15.13
N THR A 4 -14.30 -41.54 -16.25
CA THR A 4 -14.20 -42.19 -17.57
C THR A 4 -13.38 -41.29 -18.50
N ARG A 5 -12.79 -41.85 -19.57
CA ARG A 5 -12.02 -41.06 -20.55
C ARG A 5 -12.84 -39.90 -21.12
N ARG A 6 -14.12 -40.14 -21.42
CA ARG A 6 -15.04 -39.11 -21.92
C ARG A 6 -15.28 -38.00 -20.90
N ASN A 7 -15.55 -38.36 -19.64
CA ASN A 7 -15.78 -37.37 -18.59
C ASN A 7 -14.51 -36.57 -18.29
N PHE A 8 -13.34 -37.22 -18.33
CA PHE A 8 -12.05 -36.55 -18.17
C PHE A 8 -11.81 -35.50 -19.27
N LEU A 9 -12.02 -35.86 -20.54
CA LEU A 9 -11.83 -34.92 -21.66
C LEU A 9 -12.79 -33.72 -21.57
N TRP A 10 -14.06 -33.96 -21.22
CA TRP A 10 -15.03 -32.88 -21.04
C TRP A 10 -14.65 -31.95 -19.88
N GLN A 11 -14.24 -32.52 -18.74
CA GLN A 11 -13.82 -31.73 -17.59
C GLN A 11 -12.56 -30.91 -17.89
N ALA A 12 -11.55 -31.51 -18.53
CA ALA A 12 -10.33 -30.82 -18.94
C ALA A 12 -10.61 -29.68 -19.93
N ALA A 13 -11.46 -29.92 -20.95
CA ALA A 13 -11.85 -28.90 -21.90
C ALA A 13 -12.61 -27.75 -21.25
N THR A 14 -13.51 -28.05 -20.30
CA THR A 14 -14.29 -27.06 -19.57
C THR A 14 -13.38 -26.20 -18.69
N LEU A 15 -12.45 -26.82 -17.95
CA LEU A 15 -11.46 -26.13 -17.14
C LEU A 15 -10.55 -25.25 -17.99
N ALA A 16 -10.04 -25.76 -19.12
CA ALA A 16 -9.19 -25.00 -20.03
C ALA A 16 -9.92 -23.79 -20.61
N THR A 17 -11.17 -23.96 -21.04
CA THR A 17 -12.01 -22.87 -21.55
C THR A 17 -12.30 -21.83 -20.46
N GLY A 18 -12.62 -22.28 -19.24
CA GLY A 18 -12.85 -21.40 -18.09
C GLY A 18 -11.60 -20.58 -17.73
N ALA A 19 -10.43 -21.21 -17.76
CA ALA A 19 -9.15 -20.54 -17.49
C ALA A 19 -8.78 -19.50 -18.57
N MET A 20 -9.16 -19.74 -19.84
CA MET A 20 -8.98 -18.78 -20.93
C MET A 20 -9.93 -17.57 -20.82
N LEU A 21 -11.17 -17.79 -20.39
CA LEU A 21 -12.18 -16.72 -20.23
C LEU A 21 -11.94 -15.86 -18.98
N LEU A 22 -11.26 -16.40 -17.97
CA LEU A 22 -10.95 -15.71 -16.71
C LEU A 22 -9.44 -15.70 -16.45
N PRO A 23 -8.67 -14.95 -17.26
CA PRO A 23 -7.20 -14.92 -17.15
C PRO A 23 -6.70 -14.42 -15.80
N GLU A 24 -7.52 -13.67 -15.05
CA GLU A 24 -7.26 -13.21 -13.68
C GLU A 24 -7.02 -14.37 -12.69
N VAL A 25 -7.62 -15.55 -12.94
CA VAL A 25 -7.45 -16.75 -12.10
C VAL A 25 -6.07 -17.40 -12.33
N LEU A 26 -5.48 -17.17 -13.49
CA LEU A 26 -4.13 -17.64 -13.85
C LEU A 26 -3.03 -16.64 -13.52
N GLN A 27 -3.38 -15.38 -13.23
CA GLN A 27 -2.40 -14.34 -12.91
C GLN A 27 -2.13 -14.28 -11.40
N ALA A 28 -0.84 -14.18 -11.04
CA ALA A 28 -0.46 -13.87 -9.67
C ALA A 28 -0.90 -12.44 -9.32
N LYS A 29 -1.47 -12.26 -8.12
CA LYS A 29 -1.88 -10.94 -7.64
C LYS A 29 -0.65 -10.04 -7.45
N THR A 30 -0.48 -9.08 -8.35
CA THR A 30 0.54 -8.04 -8.19
C THR A 30 0.18 -7.14 -7.00
N THR A 31 1.15 -6.85 -6.12
CA THR A 31 0.93 -5.92 -5.02
C THR A 31 1.09 -4.50 -5.55
N LYS A 32 -0.02 -3.76 -5.62
CA LYS A 32 -0.02 -2.34 -6.00
C LYS A 32 -0.02 -1.41 -4.79
N ASP A 33 0.02 -1.97 -3.59
CA ASP A 33 -0.15 -1.23 -2.33
C ASP A 33 1.23 -0.85 -1.76
N VAL A 34 2.00 -0.09 -2.53
CA VAL A 34 3.35 0.36 -2.14
C VAL A 34 3.23 1.40 -1.02
N GLY A 35 4.09 1.25 0.00
CA GLY A 35 4.24 2.22 1.07
C GLY A 35 5.57 2.97 1.00
N LEU A 36 5.60 4.18 1.55
CA LEU A 36 6.82 4.97 1.72
C LEU A 36 7.07 5.20 3.21
N GLN A 37 8.26 4.82 3.67
CA GLN A 37 8.77 5.22 4.97
C GLN A 37 9.33 6.64 4.84
N LEU A 38 8.71 7.58 5.55
CA LEU A 38 9.00 9.02 5.48
C LEU A 38 10.44 9.38 5.86
N TYR A 39 11.15 8.54 6.62
CA TYR A 39 12.57 8.77 6.90
C TYR A 39 13.46 8.83 5.63
N THR A 40 13.04 8.19 4.53
CA THR A 40 13.72 8.26 3.22
C THR A 40 13.82 9.69 2.70
N VAL A 41 12.88 10.55 3.06
CA VAL A 41 12.83 11.97 2.65
C VAL A 41 12.83 12.90 3.87
N ARG A 42 13.56 12.53 4.94
CA ARG A 42 13.61 13.28 6.20
C ARG A 42 14.02 14.74 6.02
N GLU A 43 15.04 15.01 5.21
CA GLU A 43 15.56 16.37 5.04
C GLU A 43 14.54 17.35 4.44
N PRO A 44 13.83 17.03 3.33
CA PRO A 44 12.77 17.91 2.84
C PRO A 44 11.55 17.95 3.76
N LEU A 45 11.19 16.88 4.47
CA LEU A 45 10.11 16.91 5.46
C LEU A 45 10.39 17.84 6.65
N GLU A 46 11.64 17.89 7.12
CA GLU A 46 12.07 18.80 8.19
C GLU A 46 11.98 20.27 7.75
N LYS A 47 12.23 20.56 6.47
CA LYS A 47 12.16 21.90 5.90
C LYS A 47 10.72 22.34 5.62
N ASP A 48 9.92 21.47 5.00
CA ASP A 48 8.53 21.72 4.62
C ASP A 48 7.73 20.42 4.65
N LEU A 49 7.13 20.14 5.80
CA LEU A 49 6.33 18.94 6.04
C LEU A 49 5.17 18.84 5.05
N LYS A 50 4.34 19.89 4.95
CA LYS A 50 3.10 19.83 4.19
C LYS A 50 3.38 19.80 2.69
N GLY A 51 4.28 20.64 2.20
CA GLY A 51 4.64 20.67 0.78
C GLY A 51 5.34 19.39 0.32
N THR A 52 6.19 18.80 1.17
CA THR A 52 6.82 17.50 0.85
C THR A 52 5.80 16.37 0.81
N LEU A 53 4.88 16.31 1.77
CA LEU A 53 3.80 15.30 1.77
C LEU A 53 2.85 15.46 0.58
N GLN A 54 2.54 16.69 0.17
CA GLN A 54 1.74 16.94 -1.02
C GLN A 54 2.44 16.40 -2.28
N LYS A 55 3.74 16.66 -2.45
CA LYS A 55 4.51 16.12 -3.58
C LYS A 55 4.53 14.58 -3.58
N ILE A 56 4.63 13.94 -2.41
CA ILE A 56 4.53 12.49 -2.29
C ILE A 56 3.16 11.98 -2.77
N ALA A 57 2.08 12.65 -2.37
CA ALA A 57 0.73 12.33 -2.83
C ALA A 57 0.59 12.51 -4.35
N ASP A 58 1.14 13.59 -4.91
CA ASP A 58 1.11 13.89 -6.35
C ASP A 58 1.88 12.84 -7.18
N ILE A 59 2.97 12.28 -6.61
CA ILE A 59 3.70 11.14 -7.22
C ILE A 59 2.84 9.86 -7.24
N GLY A 60 1.85 9.75 -6.35
CA GLY A 60 0.88 8.65 -6.33
C GLY A 60 1.08 7.64 -5.19
N TYR A 61 1.96 7.91 -4.23
CA TYR A 61 2.04 7.07 -3.03
C TYR A 61 0.79 7.23 -2.17
N LYS A 62 0.25 6.10 -1.69
CA LYS A 62 -1.00 6.07 -0.90
C LYS A 62 -0.82 5.61 0.54
N ASN A 63 0.30 4.99 0.87
CA ASN A 63 0.53 4.39 2.18
C ASN A 63 1.81 4.96 2.79
N MET A 64 1.70 5.58 3.95
CA MET A 64 2.82 6.18 4.66
C MET A 64 3.17 5.37 5.89
N GLU A 65 4.46 5.24 6.15
CA GLU A 65 5.00 4.86 7.44
C GLU A 65 5.73 6.07 8.03
N SER A 66 5.34 6.47 9.25
CA SER A 66 5.93 7.63 9.91
C SER A 66 7.24 7.27 10.62
N ALA A 67 8.05 8.28 10.90
CA ALA A 67 9.22 8.20 11.76
C ALA A 67 9.28 9.42 12.70
N ALA A 68 10.11 9.33 13.73
CA ALA A 68 10.43 10.49 14.56
C ALA A 68 11.28 11.51 13.77
N GLY A 69 10.92 12.79 13.87
CA GLY A 69 11.70 13.90 13.35
C GLY A 69 12.36 14.71 14.47
N SER A 70 12.88 15.88 14.13
CA SER A 70 13.47 16.84 15.09
C SER A 70 12.47 17.31 16.15
N LYS A 71 11.17 17.28 15.82
CA LYS A 71 10.05 17.67 16.68
C LYS A 71 9.37 16.49 17.38
N GLY A 72 10.05 15.34 17.44
CA GLY A 72 9.51 14.09 17.99
C GLY A 72 8.60 13.34 16.99
N HIS A 73 7.68 12.55 17.52
CA HIS A 73 6.77 11.73 16.69
C HIS A 73 5.83 12.61 15.88
N TYR A 74 5.45 12.12 14.69
CA TYR A 74 4.50 12.79 13.78
C TYR A 74 4.86 14.27 13.51
N TYR A 75 6.16 14.59 13.53
CA TYR A 75 6.69 15.93 13.26
C TYR A 75 6.13 17.01 14.21
N GLY A 76 5.83 16.63 15.46
CA GLY A 76 5.28 17.50 16.50
C GLY A 76 3.76 17.66 16.45
N MET A 77 3.06 16.98 15.54
CA MET A 77 1.60 17.00 15.45
C MET A 77 0.98 15.96 16.38
N LYS A 78 -0.29 16.17 16.75
CA LYS A 78 -1.06 15.10 17.41
C LYS A 78 -1.32 13.96 16.41
N PRO A 79 -1.35 12.69 16.87
CA PRO A 79 -1.55 11.54 15.98
C PRO A 79 -2.82 11.66 15.10
N ALA A 80 -3.92 12.16 15.68
CA ALA A 80 -5.18 12.34 14.97
C ALA A 80 -5.10 13.42 13.88
N GLU A 81 -4.40 14.52 14.15
CA GLU A 81 -4.21 15.63 13.20
C GLU A 81 -3.31 15.19 12.05
N PHE A 82 -2.22 14.48 12.34
CA PHE A 82 -1.32 13.96 11.31
C PHE A 82 -2.02 12.93 10.41
N LYS A 83 -2.77 12.00 11.01
CA LYS A 83 -3.59 11.04 10.26
C LYS A 83 -4.62 11.74 9.38
N LYS A 84 -5.28 12.78 9.90
CA LYS A 84 -6.24 13.58 9.13
C LYS A 84 -5.56 14.28 7.95
N MET A 85 -4.42 14.94 8.17
CA MET A 85 -3.68 15.64 7.11
C MET A 85 -3.30 14.71 5.96
N LEU A 86 -2.79 13.50 6.27
CA LEU A 86 -2.52 12.49 5.25
C LEU A 86 -3.80 12.05 4.53
N GLY A 87 -4.89 11.85 5.27
CA GLY A 87 -6.20 11.49 4.72
C GLY A 87 -6.77 12.55 3.78
N ASP A 88 -6.64 13.83 4.12
CA ASP A 88 -7.05 14.95 3.27
C ASP A 88 -6.28 14.98 1.93
N MET A 89 -5.06 14.41 1.91
CA MET A 89 -4.23 14.22 0.69
C MET A 89 -4.47 12.86 0.00
N GLY A 90 -5.46 12.08 0.42
CA GLY A 90 -5.74 10.76 -0.15
C GLY A 90 -4.76 9.65 0.27
N MET A 91 -3.90 9.90 1.26
CA MET A 91 -2.94 8.95 1.80
C MET A 91 -3.44 8.31 3.11
N LYS A 92 -2.85 7.18 3.49
CA LYS A 92 -3.13 6.44 4.72
C LYS A 92 -1.86 6.25 5.52
N LEU A 93 -1.91 6.59 6.82
CA LEU A 93 -0.88 6.17 7.76
C LEU A 93 -1.08 4.69 8.10
N ARG A 94 -0.13 3.84 7.72
CA ARG A 94 -0.19 2.38 7.93
C ARG A 94 0.61 1.91 9.13
N SER A 95 1.73 2.58 9.40
CA SER A 95 2.71 2.18 10.41
C SER A 95 3.46 3.42 10.91
N SER A 96 4.16 3.28 12.02
CA SER A 96 5.05 4.32 12.54
C SER A 96 6.22 3.68 13.28
N HIS A 97 7.44 4.14 12.99
CA HIS A 97 8.56 3.96 13.89
C HIS A 97 8.38 4.88 15.09
N VAL A 98 8.37 4.28 16.28
CA VAL A 98 8.28 4.99 17.55
C VAL A 98 9.48 4.61 18.40
N MET A 99 10.14 5.61 18.95
CA MET A 99 11.17 5.43 19.96
C MET A 99 10.54 5.57 21.33
N VAL A 100 10.69 4.54 22.17
CA VAL A 100 10.16 4.54 23.53
C VAL A 100 11.07 5.43 24.38
N GLY A 101 10.53 6.53 24.91
CA GLY A 101 11.26 7.48 25.76
C GLY A 101 11.78 8.75 25.06
N ALA A 102 11.39 8.99 23.81
CA ALA A 102 11.66 10.23 23.08
C ALA A 102 10.55 11.28 23.27
#